data_AF-A0A932CV04-F1
#
_entry.id   AF-A0A932CV04-F1
#
_cell.length_a   1.000
_cell.length_b   1.000
_cell.length_c   1.000
_cell.angle_alpha   90.00
_cell.angle_beta   90.00
_cell.angle_gamma   90.00
#
_symmetry.space_group_name_H-M   'P 1'
#
loop_
_entity.id
_entity.type
_entity.pdbx_description
1 polymer ?
#
loop_
_entity_poly.entity_id
_entity_poly.type
_entity_poly.pdbx_seq_one_letter_code
_entity_poly.pdbx_strand_id
1 'polypeptide(L)'
;MTRRAGIVVAQLVLTGCIGEVGDEGALESRELASSEPGDWTLPHDVRVAGEAQYLHYDPAGAWRGGAGCSGGVLAGTRELGDYLLDQFRGPSRWGGYSCRQNTADASQLSVHGTGRALDIFVPMDGGAADNDKGDPVANWGVVNSELVGVQYIVWDRTDWGAHRDGRKDSDYGGPNPHIDHIHLEVTEEAAARNTPWFNDRDGDGVRGERDNCPAVENRGQADTDEDDVGNACDNCPRDDNAGQRDGDGDGIGNACDNCPEGRNPEQNDADGDGRGNACDNCDRVENHAQLDADGDGRGDACDDDDDADGIPDAEDNCPRVANEEQVDTDGDGRGNRCQDDDDGDGVLDEEDNCRQRANPEQADADRDGEGDACDDGDDDGVLDDLDLCPGAADPAQDDLDGDGRGDACDPDGDGDGADDATDNCRAVANPEQSDTDGDGRGDACDVDADGDAVLDDVDVCPGTADPEQSDGDGDGIGDPCDADPDSPDALADDLASDDDDDGPGPDGGDDGNGMAYDGPGESGCRAAPGRIGATWLVGLAVLGWWLRGALHGPGFRQT
;
A
#
# COMPACT_ATOMS: atom_id res chain seq x y z
N MET A 1 66.84 6.86 47.40
CA MET A 1 67.44 8.20 47.65
C MET A 1 66.91 9.10 46.54
N THR A 2 66.50 10.36 46.74
CA THR A 2 66.79 11.30 47.85
C THR A 2 65.52 12.04 48.27
N ARG A 3 65.35 12.40 49.55
CA ARG A 3 64.19 13.17 50.03
C ARG A 3 64.36 14.67 49.77
N ARG A 4 63.25 15.38 49.52
CA ARG A 4 63.05 16.75 50.02
C ARG A 4 61.72 16.81 50.78
N ALA A 5 61.78 17.31 52.01
CA ALA A 5 60.62 17.93 52.66
C ALA A 5 60.50 19.37 52.13
N GLY A 6 59.36 20.05 52.19
CA GLY A 6 58.09 19.65 52.81
C GLY A 6 57.62 20.73 53.78
N ILE A 7 56.51 21.38 53.44
CA ILE A 7 55.82 22.37 54.28
C ILE A 7 54.36 21.96 54.31
N VAL A 8 53.86 21.61 55.49
CA VAL A 8 52.43 21.39 55.72
C VAL A 8 51.86 22.69 56.27
N VAL A 9 51.14 23.44 55.43
CA VAL A 9 50.27 24.51 55.91
C VAL A 9 48.96 23.87 56.34
N ALA A 10 48.66 23.88 57.63
CA ALA A 10 47.36 23.47 58.13
C ALA A 10 46.35 24.60 57.88
N GLN A 11 45.58 24.51 56.80
CA GLN A 11 44.38 25.35 56.66
C GLN A 11 43.23 24.78 57.49
N LEU A 12 42.45 25.69 58.05
CA LEU A 12 41.33 25.40 58.92
C LEU A 12 40.16 24.86 58.08
N VAL A 13 39.58 23.71 58.47
CA VAL A 13 38.35 23.23 57.82
C VAL A 13 37.19 24.12 58.26
N LEU A 14 36.80 25.02 57.38
CA LEU A 14 35.56 25.79 57.45
C LEU A 14 34.62 25.21 56.39
N THR A 15 33.57 24.52 56.84
CA THR A 15 32.58 23.90 55.95
C THR A 15 31.66 24.97 55.37
N GLY A 16 32.12 25.64 54.31
CA GLY A 16 31.29 26.44 53.42
C GLY A 16 30.80 25.57 52.26
N CYS A 17 29.54 25.71 51.86
CA CYS A 17 29.04 25.08 50.65
C CYS A 17 29.75 25.67 49.44
N ILE A 18 30.11 24.83 48.47
CA ILE A 18 30.64 25.27 47.19
C ILE A 18 29.43 25.76 46.38
N GLY A 19 29.29 27.08 46.25
CA GLY A 19 28.59 27.65 45.11
C GLY A 19 29.53 27.63 43.91
N GLU A 20 29.01 27.36 42.73
CA GLU A 20 29.79 27.32 41.50
C GLU A 20 30.31 28.71 41.13
N VAL A 21 31.42 28.75 40.40
CA VAL A 21 31.96 30.01 39.88
C VAL A 21 31.14 30.33 38.64
N GLY A 22 30.11 31.17 38.82
CA GLY A 22 29.21 31.57 37.75
C GLY A 22 29.96 32.25 36.60
N ASP A 23 29.42 32.06 35.41
CA ASP A 23 29.92 32.69 34.18
C ASP A 23 29.67 34.21 34.22
N GLU A 24 30.61 35.02 33.73
CA GLU A 24 30.48 36.48 33.69
C GLU A 24 30.41 36.99 32.23
N GLY A 25 29.35 36.58 31.54
CA GLY A 25 28.95 37.09 30.23
C GLY A 25 27.45 36.85 29.98
N ALA A 26 26.72 37.91 29.60
CA ALA A 26 25.31 37.91 29.19
C ALA A 26 24.29 37.18 30.11
N LEU A 27 23.53 37.94 30.91
CA LEU A 27 22.32 37.42 31.57
C LEU A 27 21.24 37.07 30.52
N GLU A 28 20.73 35.84 30.55
CA GLU A 28 19.67 35.39 29.64
C GLU A 28 18.38 36.22 29.77
N SER A 29 17.63 36.31 28.67
CA SER A 29 16.44 37.17 28.51
C SER A 29 15.23 36.81 29.39
N ARG A 30 15.31 35.75 30.21
CA ARG A 30 14.17 35.18 30.95
C ARG A 30 14.03 35.60 32.42
N GLU A 31 15.08 36.03 33.11
CA GLU A 31 15.00 36.41 34.53
C GLU A 31 14.77 37.91 34.80
N LEU A 32 14.85 38.78 33.79
CA LEU A 32 14.74 40.25 33.93
C LEU A 32 13.30 40.80 34.10
N ALA A 33 12.37 39.99 34.63
CA ALA A 33 10.94 40.22 34.53
C ALA A 33 10.24 40.57 35.86
N SER A 34 9.88 41.85 36.02
CA SER A 34 8.57 42.35 36.51
C SER A 34 8.69 43.76 37.11
N SER A 35 7.83 44.68 36.67
CA SER A 35 7.47 45.88 37.43
C SER A 35 5.96 45.87 37.70
N GLU A 36 5.53 46.51 38.78
CA GLU A 36 4.11 46.81 38.99
C GLU A 36 3.62 47.81 37.93
N PRO A 37 2.34 47.79 37.50
CA PRO A 37 1.84 48.65 36.43
C PRO A 37 2.06 50.15 36.68
N GLY A 38 2.84 50.81 35.82
CA GLY A 38 3.23 52.22 35.94
C GLY A 38 4.61 52.52 35.35
N ASP A 39 5.03 53.78 35.50
CA ASP A 39 6.24 54.35 34.87
C ASP A 39 7.46 53.41 34.96
N TRP A 40 8.14 53.16 33.83
CA TRP A 40 9.20 52.14 33.72
C TRP A 40 10.26 52.34 34.81
N THR A 41 10.37 51.36 35.70
CA THR A 41 11.19 51.46 36.91
C THR A 41 12.27 50.39 36.87
N LEU A 42 13.50 50.80 36.54
CA LEU A 42 14.62 49.88 36.39
C LEU A 42 14.84 49.03 37.66
N PRO A 43 14.84 47.67 37.54
CA PRO A 43 15.27 46.76 38.59
C PRO A 43 16.66 47.11 39.13
N HIS A 44 16.99 46.65 40.34
CA HIS A 44 18.21 47.08 41.02
C HIS A 44 19.49 46.61 40.29
N ASP A 45 19.48 45.35 39.91
CA ASP A 45 20.46 44.65 39.06
C ASP A 45 20.58 45.32 37.69
N VAL A 46 19.48 45.53 36.96
CA VAL A 46 19.44 46.24 35.67
C VAL A 46 20.05 47.64 35.79
N ARG A 47 19.69 48.40 36.83
CA ARG A 47 20.28 49.73 37.08
C ARG A 47 21.77 49.64 37.40
N VAL A 48 22.23 48.66 38.18
CA VAL A 48 23.67 48.51 38.50
C VAL A 48 24.48 48.10 37.26
N ALA A 49 23.97 47.18 36.45
CA ALA A 49 24.57 46.82 35.16
C ALA A 49 24.65 48.03 34.22
N GLY A 50 23.56 48.81 34.14
CA GLY A 50 23.54 50.06 33.39
C GLY A 50 24.49 51.12 33.94
N GLU A 51 24.57 51.30 35.27
CA GLU A 51 25.47 52.27 35.94
C GLU A 51 26.96 51.93 35.77
N ALA A 52 27.31 50.66 35.57
CA ALA A 52 28.69 50.22 35.32
C ALA A 52 29.20 50.56 33.91
N GLN A 53 28.30 50.77 32.95
CA GLN A 53 28.60 50.99 31.53
C GLN A 53 28.71 52.49 31.17
N TYR A 54 29.46 52.81 30.11
CA TYR A 54 29.57 54.15 29.53
C TYR A 54 29.77 54.12 28.01
N LEU A 55 28.79 54.64 27.27
CA LEU A 55 28.94 54.99 25.86
C LEU A 55 29.08 56.49 25.68
N HIS A 56 29.83 56.90 24.65
CA HIS A 56 29.67 58.24 24.09
C HIS A 56 28.26 58.36 23.47
N TYR A 57 27.63 59.52 23.63
CA TYR A 57 26.38 59.81 22.93
C TYR A 57 26.70 60.43 21.58
N ASP A 58 26.28 59.78 20.49
CA ASP A 58 26.45 60.21 19.11
C ASP A 58 25.21 60.99 18.65
N PRO A 59 25.19 62.34 18.75
CA PRO A 59 24.01 63.13 18.39
C PRO A 59 23.77 63.17 16.87
N ALA A 60 22.51 63.25 16.45
CA ALA A 60 22.13 63.42 15.05
C ALA A 60 22.63 64.73 14.39
N GLY A 61 23.09 65.70 15.17
CA GLY A 61 23.61 66.97 14.70
C GLY A 61 22.53 67.96 14.21
N ALA A 62 22.98 69.10 13.69
CA ALA A 62 22.11 70.22 13.36
C ALA A 62 21.21 69.95 12.13
N TRP A 63 19.94 70.37 12.20
CA TRP A 63 18.99 70.27 11.10
C TRP A 63 19.38 71.19 9.94
N ARG A 64 19.67 70.59 8.77
CA ARG A 64 20.06 71.29 7.54
C ARG A 64 19.01 71.13 6.43
N GLY A 65 17.73 71.13 6.80
CA GLY A 65 16.62 71.02 5.86
C GLY A 65 16.59 69.69 5.09
N GLY A 66 16.82 68.57 5.78
CA GLY A 66 16.91 67.23 5.18
C GLY A 66 18.29 66.84 4.64
N ALA A 67 19.22 67.78 4.47
CA ALA A 67 20.58 67.46 4.02
C ALA A 67 21.36 66.67 5.09
N GLY A 68 21.86 65.48 4.73
CA GLY A 68 22.60 64.59 5.64
C GLY A 68 21.75 63.52 6.35
N CYS A 69 20.48 63.35 5.98
CA CYS A 69 19.60 62.32 6.54
C CYS A 69 19.76 60.96 5.82
N SER A 70 19.37 59.87 6.48
CA SER A 70 19.35 58.53 5.86
C SER A 70 18.10 58.31 4.98
N GLY A 71 18.19 57.38 4.04
CA GLY A 71 17.03 56.87 3.28
C GLY A 71 16.06 56.01 4.10
N GLY A 72 16.49 55.52 5.27
CA GLY A 72 15.71 54.66 6.16
C GLY A 72 16.53 54.19 7.37
N VAL A 73 16.04 53.17 8.07
CA VAL A 73 16.77 52.52 9.18
C VAL A 73 18.00 51.79 8.64
N LEU A 74 19.17 52.00 9.28
CA LEU A 74 20.48 51.46 8.87
C LEU A 74 20.59 49.95 9.15
N ALA A 75 21.70 49.32 8.73
CA ALA A 75 21.83 47.86 8.70
C ALA A 75 21.77 47.23 10.10
N GLY A 76 22.70 47.59 10.99
CA GLY A 76 22.71 47.06 12.36
C GLY A 76 21.51 47.51 13.18
N THR A 77 21.01 48.74 12.94
CA THR A 77 19.78 49.23 13.59
C THR A 77 18.56 48.35 13.25
N ARG A 78 18.43 47.90 11.99
CA ARG A 78 17.34 47.02 11.54
C ARG A 78 17.43 45.65 12.20
N GLU A 79 18.61 45.04 12.12
CA GLU A 79 18.90 43.72 12.66
C GLU A 79 18.71 43.64 14.17
N LEU A 80 19.06 44.70 14.91
CA LEU A 80 18.69 44.82 16.32
C LEU A 80 17.17 44.86 16.52
N GLY A 81 16.42 45.58 15.68
CA GLY A 81 14.96 45.60 15.71
C GLY A 81 14.33 44.24 15.42
N ASP A 82 14.85 43.53 14.42
CA ASP A 82 14.39 42.20 14.03
C ASP A 82 14.68 41.17 15.15
N TYR A 83 15.90 41.18 15.72
CA TYR A 83 16.28 40.38 16.89
C TYR A 83 15.40 40.66 18.12
N LEU A 84 15.14 41.93 18.44
CA LEU A 84 14.30 42.31 19.57
C LEU A 84 12.83 41.87 19.42
N LEU A 85 12.36 41.70 18.18
CA LEU A 85 11.01 41.22 17.88
C LEU A 85 10.91 39.68 17.93
N ASP A 86 11.97 38.98 17.54
CA ASP A 86 12.07 37.52 17.58
C ASP A 86 12.24 36.99 19.02
N GLN A 87 13.17 37.58 19.78
CA GLN A 87 13.59 37.06 21.08
C GLN A 87 12.63 37.39 22.23
N PHE A 88 11.87 38.49 22.14
CA PHE A 88 11.00 38.95 23.23
C PHE A 88 9.51 38.75 22.91
N ARG A 89 8.83 37.98 23.77
CA ARG A 89 7.38 37.73 23.66
C ARG A 89 6.56 38.90 24.19
N GLY A 90 6.45 39.98 23.40
CA GLY A 90 5.67 41.14 23.80
C GLY A 90 5.49 42.21 22.70
N PRO A 91 6.59 42.72 22.12
CA PRO A 91 6.54 43.58 20.94
C PRO A 91 5.69 43.04 19.80
N SER A 92 4.98 43.93 19.12
CA SER A 92 4.09 43.61 17.99
C SER A 92 4.74 43.84 16.62
N ARG A 93 5.74 44.73 16.58
CA ARG A 93 6.59 45.13 15.44
C ARG A 93 7.61 46.14 15.95
N TRP A 94 8.65 46.41 15.17
CA TRP A 94 9.43 47.65 15.31
C TRP A 94 9.13 48.61 14.14
N GLY A 95 9.62 49.85 14.25
CA GLY A 95 9.60 50.82 13.16
C GLY A 95 10.67 51.89 13.32
N GLY A 96 10.81 52.74 12.30
CA GLY A 96 11.65 53.92 12.34
C GLY A 96 11.41 54.82 11.13
N TYR A 97 11.67 56.12 11.26
CA TYR A 97 11.37 57.11 10.21
C TYR A 97 12.58 58.00 9.94
N SER A 98 12.92 58.26 8.68
CA SER A 98 14.08 59.10 8.35
C SER A 98 13.70 60.56 8.02
N CYS A 99 14.71 61.37 7.68
CA CYS A 99 14.54 62.71 7.11
C CYS A 99 13.72 63.74 7.93
N ARG A 100 13.54 63.57 9.25
CA ARG A 100 12.68 64.44 10.08
C ARG A 100 13.45 65.34 11.05
N GLN A 101 13.07 66.62 11.07
CA GLN A 101 13.47 67.62 12.07
C GLN A 101 13.07 67.17 13.49
N ASN A 102 13.94 67.36 14.48
CA ASN A 102 13.61 67.03 15.87
C ASN A 102 12.43 67.92 16.35
N THR A 103 11.46 67.29 17.03
CA THR A 103 10.21 67.93 17.45
C THR A 103 10.34 68.65 18.80
N ALA A 104 11.36 68.34 19.60
CA ALA A 104 11.70 69.06 20.83
C ALA A 104 12.65 70.25 20.57
N ASP A 105 13.63 70.10 19.68
CA ASP A 105 14.48 71.21 19.20
C ASP A 105 14.53 71.27 17.66
N ALA A 106 13.82 72.25 17.11
CA ALA A 106 13.79 72.52 15.67
C ALA A 106 15.17 72.88 15.05
N SER A 107 16.22 73.11 15.85
CA SER A 107 17.59 73.30 15.36
C SER A 107 18.35 71.99 15.11
N GLN A 108 17.85 70.85 15.60
CA GLN A 108 18.51 69.53 15.47
C GLN A 108 17.77 68.58 14.53
N LEU A 109 18.52 67.68 13.91
CA LEU A 109 18.00 66.47 13.26
C LEU A 109 17.52 65.49 14.34
N SER A 110 16.50 64.68 14.03
CA SER A 110 16.12 63.55 14.91
C SER A 110 17.10 62.38 14.72
N VAL A 111 17.39 61.56 15.74
CA VAL A 111 18.25 60.36 15.58
C VAL A 111 17.57 59.30 14.71
N HIS A 112 16.23 59.22 14.76
CA HIS A 112 15.40 58.61 13.72
C HIS A 112 15.79 59.07 12.29
N GLY A 113 16.00 60.38 12.13
CA GLY A 113 16.42 61.03 10.89
C GLY A 113 17.76 60.55 10.31
N THR A 114 18.66 60.01 11.16
CA THR A 114 19.92 59.38 10.73
C THR A 114 19.79 57.87 10.48
N GLY A 115 18.65 57.25 10.82
CA GLY A 115 18.45 55.81 10.74
C GLY A 115 19.06 55.02 11.90
N ARG A 116 19.37 55.70 13.02
CA ARG A 116 19.97 55.15 14.25
C ARG A 116 19.00 55.06 15.44
N ALA A 117 17.70 55.06 15.17
CA ALA A 117 16.70 54.85 16.22
C ALA A 117 15.58 53.90 15.77
N LEU A 118 14.98 53.26 16.76
CA LEU A 118 13.87 52.31 16.67
C LEU A 118 12.72 52.78 17.56
N ASP A 119 11.51 52.53 17.10
CA ASP A 119 10.29 52.57 17.90
C ASP A 119 9.77 51.11 17.97
N ILE A 120 10.01 50.40 19.08
CA ILE A 120 9.55 49.02 19.31
C ILE A 120 8.13 49.08 19.85
N PHE A 121 7.13 48.71 19.05
CA PHE A 121 5.71 48.90 19.39
C PHE A 121 5.20 47.81 20.35
N VAL A 122 4.96 48.21 21.59
CA VAL A 122 4.40 47.35 22.65
C VAL A 122 2.87 47.53 22.67
N PRO A 123 2.07 46.46 22.71
CA PRO A 123 0.62 46.59 22.92
C PRO A 123 0.30 47.33 24.22
N MET A 124 -0.72 48.18 24.24
CA MET A 124 -1.21 48.83 25.48
C MET A 124 -2.30 47.99 26.13
N ASP A 125 -2.27 47.80 27.45
CA ASP A 125 -3.42 47.33 28.22
C ASP A 125 -4.19 48.51 28.82
N GLY A 126 -5.53 48.52 28.69
CA GLY A 126 -6.42 49.57 29.20
C GLY A 126 -6.18 51.00 28.67
N GLY A 127 -5.15 51.24 27.85
CA GLY A 127 -4.64 52.57 27.49
C GLY A 127 -3.44 53.05 28.35
N ALA A 128 -2.85 52.16 29.15
CA ALA A 128 -1.54 52.30 29.78
C ALA A 128 -0.49 51.45 29.02
N ALA A 129 0.78 51.57 29.41
CA ALA A 129 1.83 50.66 28.96
C ALA A 129 1.59 49.24 29.49
N ASP A 130 2.06 48.25 28.75
CA ASP A 130 2.08 46.84 29.15
C ASP A 130 3.50 46.49 29.61
N ASN A 131 3.79 46.78 30.88
CA ASN A 131 5.14 46.65 31.45
C ASN A 131 5.68 45.22 31.35
N ASP A 132 4.84 44.20 31.52
CA ASP A 132 5.20 42.78 31.34
C ASP A 132 5.78 42.48 29.94
N LYS A 133 5.42 43.26 28.91
CA LYS A 133 5.91 43.13 27.53
C LYS A 133 7.02 44.11 27.16
N GLY A 134 7.01 45.31 27.74
CA GLY A 134 7.96 46.37 27.40
C GLY A 134 9.20 46.40 28.28
N ASP A 135 9.05 46.22 29.59
CA ASP A 135 10.16 46.33 30.54
C ASP A 135 11.28 45.31 30.28
N PRO A 136 11.03 44.02 29.93
CA PRO A 136 12.11 43.07 29.61
C PRO A 136 12.99 43.52 28.43
N VAL A 137 12.38 44.13 27.41
CA VAL A 137 13.08 44.66 26.22
C VAL A 137 13.92 45.88 26.57
N ALA A 138 13.34 46.82 27.33
CA ALA A 138 14.03 48.03 27.78
C ALA A 138 15.18 47.68 28.75
N ASN A 139 14.94 46.76 29.69
CA ASN A 139 15.92 46.24 30.64
C ASN A 139 17.09 45.54 29.93
N TRP A 140 16.82 44.68 28.93
CA TRP A 140 17.87 44.04 28.13
C TRP A 140 18.73 45.08 27.39
N GLY A 141 18.12 46.14 26.84
CA GLY A 141 18.82 47.25 26.18
C GLY A 141 19.73 48.06 27.12
N VAL A 142 19.37 48.16 28.41
CA VAL A 142 20.22 48.74 29.46
C VAL A 142 21.38 47.79 29.80
N VAL A 143 21.11 46.50 30.01
CA VAL A 143 22.11 45.50 30.40
C VAL A 143 23.17 45.31 29.32
N ASN A 144 22.78 45.30 28.04
CA ASN A 144 23.67 45.02 26.90
C ASN A 144 24.14 46.31 26.18
N SER A 145 24.09 47.46 26.85
CA SER A 145 24.32 48.77 26.25
C SER A 145 25.67 48.88 25.52
N GLU A 146 26.79 48.58 26.16
CA GLU A 146 28.13 48.63 25.55
C GLU A 146 28.33 47.54 24.48
N LEU A 147 27.81 46.33 24.72
CA LEU A 147 28.00 45.17 23.85
C LEU A 147 27.33 45.38 22.48
N VAL A 148 26.12 45.93 22.49
CA VAL A 148 25.28 46.20 21.31
C VAL A 148 25.54 47.61 20.76
N GLY A 149 25.79 48.58 21.63
CA GLY A 149 25.88 50.02 21.32
C GLY A 149 24.57 50.78 21.49
N VAL A 150 23.73 50.42 22.47
CA VAL A 150 22.48 51.13 22.80
C VAL A 150 22.79 52.36 23.67
N GLN A 151 22.64 53.57 23.11
CA GLN A 151 23.08 54.81 23.75
C GLN A 151 22.01 55.52 24.59
N TYR A 152 20.73 55.31 24.28
CA TYR A 152 19.59 56.01 24.91
C TYR A 152 18.28 55.24 24.71
N ILE A 153 17.39 55.26 25.71
CA ILE A 153 16.10 54.58 25.73
C ILE A 153 15.04 55.51 26.35
N VAL A 154 13.80 55.51 25.82
CA VAL A 154 12.61 56.07 26.49
C VAL A 154 11.48 55.04 26.46
N TRP A 155 10.93 54.71 27.62
CA TRP A 155 9.82 53.77 27.77
C TRP A 155 8.97 54.15 29.00
N ASP A 156 7.64 54.03 28.88
CA ASP A 156 6.59 54.45 29.82
C ASP A 156 7.03 55.57 30.79
N ARG A 157 7.14 56.79 30.26
CA ARG A 157 7.48 58.03 30.99
C ARG A 157 8.86 58.09 31.66
N THR A 158 9.73 57.09 31.49
CA THR A 158 11.13 57.12 31.96
C THR A 158 12.10 57.22 30.79
N ASP A 159 13.18 57.99 30.94
CA ASP A 159 14.31 58.04 30.00
C ASP A 159 15.63 57.61 30.63
N TRP A 160 16.40 56.82 29.88
CA TRP A 160 17.70 56.28 30.29
C TRP A 160 18.77 56.60 29.25
N GLY A 161 19.98 56.96 29.68
CA GLY A 161 21.08 57.31 28.77
C GLY A 161 22.44 56.79 29.22
N ALA A 162 23.07 55.95 28.40
CA ALA A 162 24.36 55.31 28.65
C ALA A 162 25.49 56.32 28.96
N HIS A 163 25.39 57.53 28.43
CA HIS A 163 26.36 58.61 28.55
C HIS A 163 26.33 59.39 29.89
N ARG A 164 25.37 59.09 30.78
CA ARG A 164 25.14 59.83 32.03
C ARG A 164 26.07 59.35 33.16
N ASP A 165 26.52 60.26 34.03
CA ASP A 165 27.31 59.92 35.22
C ASP A 165 26.41 59.53 36.41
N GLY A 166 26.70 58.41 37.08
CA GLY A 166 25.89 57.91 38.19
C GLY A 166 24.53 57.38 37.70
N ARG A 167 23.43 57.65 38.43
CA ARG A 167 22.08 57.20 38.05
C ARG A 167 21.73 57.69 36.64
N LYS A 168 21.48 56.75 35.73
CA LYS A 168 21.25 57.02 34.31
C LYS A 168 19.78 57.19 33.91
N ASP A 169 18.84 56.80 34.77
CA ASP A 169 17.39 56.87 34.59
C ASP A 169 16.73 58.12 35.22
N SER A 170 15.77 58.74 34.53
CA SER A 170 15.03 59.93 34.97
C SER A 170 13.59 60.02 34.40
N ASP A 171 12.78 60.91 34.97
CA ASP A 171 11.41 61.21 34.52
C ASP A 171 11.42 61.93 33.15
N TYR A 172 10.81 61.34 32.12
CA TYR A 172 10.79 61.88 30.76
C TYR A 172 9.79 63.03 30.58
N GLY A 173 10.29 64.26 30.60
CA GLY A 173 9.48 65.49 30.45
C GLY A 173 9.00 65.85 29.03
N GLY A 174 9.01 64.92 28.07
CA GLY A 174 8.67 65.19 26.67
C GLY A 174 7.17 65.11 26.32
N PRO A 175 6.77 65.50 25.09
CA PRO A 175 5.37 65.66 24.71
C PRO A 175 4.62 64.36 24.32
N ASN A 176 5.33 63.24 24.18
CA ASN A 176 4.75 61.90 24.02
C ASN A 176 5.25 61.04 25.20
N PRO A 177 4.39 60.40 26.01
CA PRO A 177 4.83 59.59 27.15
C PRO A 177 5.47 58.24 26.81
N HIS A 178 5.54 57.82 25.53
CA HIS A 178 6.18 56.55 25.09
C HIS A 178 5.59 55.30 25.77
N ILE A 179 4.26 55.17 25.71
CA ILE A 179 3.48 54.10 26.37
C ILE A 179 3.03 53.01 25.39
N ASP A 180 3.11 53.31 24.10
CA ASP A 180 2.74 52.48 22.96
C ASP A 180 3.97 51.99 22.15
N HIS A 181 5.16 52.47 22.51
CA HIS A 181 6.44 52.02 21.98
C HIS A 181 7.61 52.36 22.91
N ILE A 182 8.61 51.47 22.94
CA ILE A 182 9.94 51.78 23.46
C ILE A 182 10.68 52.53 22.36
N HIS A 183 11.15 53.74 22.65
CA HIS A 183 12.08 54.45 21.79
C HIS A 183 13.51 54.07 22.16
N LEU A 184 14.32 53.63 21.20
CA LEU A 184 15.69 53.17 21.43
C LEU A 184 16.63 53.77 20.38
N GLU A 185 17.74 54.38 20.82
CA GLU A 185 18.79 54.93 19.95
C GLU A 185 20.10 54.14 20.06
N VAL A 186 20.80 53.99 18.93
CA VAL A 186 22.10 53.28 18.84
C VAL A 186 23.24 54.20 18.36
N THR A 187 24.49 53.83 18.70
CA THR A 187 25.72 54.50 18.25
C THR A 187 25.93 54.39 16.74
N GLU A 188 26.86 55.18 16.20
CA GLU A 188 27.27 55.08 14.79
C GLU A 188 27.97 53.75 14.47
N GLU A 189 28.69 53.18 15.44
CA GLU A 189 29.32 51.87 15.31
C GLU A 189 28.29 50.74 15.25
N ALA A 190 27.30 50.74 16.14
CA ALA A 190 26.22 49.75 16.18
C ALA A 190 25.35 49.77 14.93
N ALA A 191 24.93 50.96 14.48
CA ALA A 191 24.17 51.11 13.24
C ALA A 191 24.90 50.58 11.99
N ALA A 192 26.23 50.53 12.06
CA ALA A 192 27.12 50.04 11.02
C ALA A 192 27.67 48.60 11.27
N ARG A 193 27.11 47.85 12.23
CA ARG A 193 27.51 46.47 12.60
C ARG A 193 28.96 46.34 13.14
N ASN A 194 29.51 47.36 13.79
CA ASN A 194 30.91 47.35 14.26
C ASN A 194 31.09 47.16 15.78
N THR A 195 30.01 47.02 16.55
CA THR A 195 30.07 46.63 17.97
C THR A 195 30.20 45.11 18.13
N PRO A 196 30.72 44.59 19.25
CA PRO A 196 31.01 43.15 19.41
C PRO A 196 29.81 42.24 19.14
N TRP A 197 28.60 42.65 19.54
CA TRP A 197 27.37 41.87 19.37
C TRP A 197 27.06 41.46 17.92
N PHE A 198 27.42 42.29 16.93
CA PHE A 198 27.24 41.98 15.50
C PHE A 198 28.38 41.15 14.89
N ASN A 199 29.41 40.82 15.68
CA ASN A 199 30.68 40.32 15.16
C ASN A 199 31.14 39.00 15.79
N ASP A 200 30.73 38.68 17.01
CA ASP A 200 31.33 37.64 17.87
C ASP A 200 30.21 37.19 18.83
N ARG A 201 29.32 36.30 18.36
CA ARG A 201 27.96 36.14 18.94
C ARG A 201 27.90 35.16 20.12
N ASP A 202 28.70 34.11 20.06
CA ASP A 202 28.83 33.05 21.06
C ASP A 202 30.02 33.26 22.02
N GLY A 203 30.93 34.19 21.69
CA GLY A 203 32.12 34.51 22.49
C GLY A 203 33.35 33.63 22.17
N ASP A 204 33.33 32.89 21.07
CA ASP A 204 34.44 32.02 20.69
C ASP A 204 35.68 32.84 20.19
N GLY A 205 35.47 34.04 19.62
CA GLY A 205 36.52 34.92 19.11
C GLY A 205 36.78 34.83 17.59
N VAL A 206 36.07 33.93 16.91
CA VAL A 206 35.87 33.89 15.46
C VAL A 206 34.66 34.77 15.12
N ARG A 207 34.55 35.22 13.85
CA ARG A 207 33.70 36.39 13.52
C ARG A 207 33.11 36.40 12.13
N GLY A 208 31.79 36.56 12.07
CA GLY A 208 31.00 36.83 10.87
C GLY A 208 31.04 35.68 9.88
N GLU A 209 31.23 35.97 8.59
CA GLU A 209 31.35 35.01 7.47
C GLU A 209 32.62 34.11 7.52
N ARG A 210 33.15 33.83 8.72
CA ARG A 210 34.26 32.91 9.02
C ARG A 210 33.99 32.03 10.24
N ASP A 211 32.87 32.26 10.88
CA ASP A 211 32.31 31.47 11.97
C ASP A 211 31.24 30.58 11.30
N ASN A 212 31.47 29.27 11.35
CA ASN A 212 30.62 28.23 10.77
C ASN A 212 29.69 27.59 11.82
N CYS A 213 29.65 28.11 13.05
CA CYS A 213 28.61 27.82 14.03
C CYS A 213 28.18 29.08 14.82
N PRO A 214 27.47 30.06 14.20
CA PRO A 214 27.20 31.38 14.81
C PRO A 214 26.28 31.45 16.05
N ALA A 215 26.17 30.36 16.79
CA ALA A 215 25.49 30.21 18.07
C ALA A 215 26.11 29.13 18.98
N VAL A 216 27.25 28.51 18.62
CA VAL A 216 27.85 27.37 19.36
C VAL A 216 29.39 27.46 19.36
N GLU A 217 29.98 27.78 20.52
CA GLU A 217 31.41 28.07 20.72
C GLU A 217 32.35 26.99 20.12
N ASN A 218 32.86 27.20 18.90
CA ASN A 218 33.60 26.15 18.18
C ASN A 218 35.07 26.43 17.78
N ARG A 219 35.64 27.63 18.03
CA ARG A 219 37.06 28.11 18.09
C ARG A 219 38.11 27.63 17.10
N GLY A 220 38.15 26.33 16.82
CA GLY A 220 39.01 25.71 15.82
C GLY A 220 38.41 25.70 14.41
N GLN A 221 37.15 26.10 14.25
CA GLN A 221 36.33 25.96 13.02
C GLN A 221 36.54 24.60 12.36
N ALA A 222 36.34 23.54 13.13
CA ALA A 222 36.40 22.18 12.61
C ALA A 222 35.15 21.90 11.77
N ASP A 223 35.39 21.39 10.58
CA ASP A 223 34.51 21.14 9.44
C ASP A 223 35.22 19.99 8.69
N THR A 224 34.49 18.96 8.26
CA THR A 224 35.07 17.65 7.88
C THR A 224 34.83 17.28 6.42
N ASP A 225 33.79 17.89 5.86
CA ASP A 225 33.07 17.65 4.61
C ASP A 225 33.27 18.84 3.65
N GLU A 226 33.64 20.00 4.19
CA GLU A 226 33.83 21.30 3.51
C GLU A 226 32.51 21.94 3.02
N ASP A 227 31.43 21.85 3.81
CA ASP A 227 30.07 22.31 3.46
C ASP A 227 29.65 23.71 3.99
N ASP A 228 30.59 24.43 4.62
CA ASP A 228 30.44 25.70 5.33
C ASP A 228 29.69 25.63 6.71
N VAL A 229 29.34 24.45 7.22
CA VAL A 229 28.83 24.25 8.60
C VAL A 229 29.89 23.59 9.49
N GLY A 230 29.97 23.98 10.77
CA GLY A 230 30.96 23.42 11.68
C GLY A 230 30.50 22.16 12.41
N ASN A 231 31.42 21.20 12.59
CA ASN A 231 31.29 19.93 13.36
C ASN A 231 30.65 20.04 14.76
N ALA A 232 30.47 21.25 15.30
CA ALA A 232 29.90 21.52 16.62
C ALA A 232 28.40 21.86 16.59
N CYS A 233 27.86 22.23 15.43
CA CYS A 233 26.46 22.58 15.19
C CYS A 233 25.83 21.81 14.00
N ASP A 234 26.63 20.99 13.34
CA ASP A 234 26.24 20.11 12.24
C ASP A 234 25.63 18.79 12.73
N ASN A 235 24.68 18.25 11.95
CA ASN A 235 23.98 16.99 12.17
C ASN A 235 24.41 15.86 11.19
N CYS A 236 25.31 16.12 10.24
CA CYS A 236 26.04 15.08 9.47
C CYS A 236 27.56 15.36 9.33
N PRO A 237 28.39 15.27 10.40
CA PRO A 237 29.82 15.68 10.37
C PRO A 237 30.81 14.78 9.60
N ARG A 238 30.36 14.17 8.51
CA ARG A 238 31.15 13.54 7.44
C ARG A 238 30.54 13.67 6.02
N ASP A 239 29.33 14.22 5.88
CA ASP A 239 28.46 14.05 4.70
C ASP A 239 27.71 15.37 4.37
N ASP A 240 28.33 16.22 3.55
CA ASP A 240 27.84 17.52 2.99
C ASP A 240 26.32 17.65 2.95
N ASN A 241 25.76 18.45 3.87
CA ASN A 241 24.31 18.61 4.02
C ASN A 241 23.79 20.04 4.27
N ALA A 242 24.68 21.03 4.46
CA ALA A 242 24.65 22.51 4.53
C ALA A 242 23.33 23.29 4.80
N GLY A 243 22.20 22.77 4.36
CA GLY A 243 20.86 23.19 4.76
C GLY A 243 20.32 22.51 6.02
N GLN A 244 21.15 21.74 6.75
CA GLN A 244 20.88 21.03 8.01
C GLN A 244 19.48 20.42 8.10
N ARG A 245 19.13 19.61 7.10
CA ARG A 245 17.81 18.98 7.05
C ARG A 245 17.77 17.80 8.01
N ASP A 246 16.82 17.84 8.91
CA ASP A 246 16.40 16.79 9.83
C ASP A 246 14.89 16.64 9.61
N GLY A 247 14.45 15.47 9.14
CA GLY A 247 13.11 15.24 8.59
C GLY A 247 12.05 15.01 9.66
N ASP A 248 12.42 14.31 10.73
CA ASP A 248 11.53 13.90 11.81
C ASP A 248 11.89 14.55 13.17
N GLY A 249 13.07 15.15 13.28
CA GLY A 249 13.62 15.89 14.42
C GLY A 249 14.47 15.06 15.40
N ASP A 250 15.10 13.96 15.00
CA ASP A 250 15.87 13.07 15.89
C ASP A 250 17.26 13.59 16.29
N GLY A 251 17.85 14.47 15.46
CA GLY A 251 19.18 15.06 15.65
C GLY A 251 20.25 14.59 14.67
N ILE A 252 19.97 13.61 13.82
CA ILE A 252 20.76 13.22 12.64
C ILE A 252 20.22 13.99 11.40
N GLY A 253 21.05 14.19 10.38
CA GLY A 253 20.60 14.82 9.13
C GLY A 253 20.22 13.83 8.04
N ASN A 254 19.23 14.18 7.20
CA ASN A 254 18.72 13.37 6.09
C ASN A 254 19.78 12.89 5.06
N ALA A 255 21.03 13.38 5.14
CA ALA A 255 22.14 12.97 4.27
C ALA A 255 22.94 11.77 4.82
N CYS A 256 22.93 11.57 6.15
CA CYS A 256 23.67 10.54 6.86
C CYS A 256 22.78 9.64 7.75
N ASP A 257 21.48 9.91 7.75
CA ASP A 257 20.44 9.15 8.45
C ASP A 257 19.98 7.92 7.65
N ASN A 258 20.01 6.74 8.26
CA ASN A 258 19.52 5.49 7.67
C ASN A 258 18.00 5.25 7.83
N CYS A 259 17.26 6.14 8.52
CA CYS A 259 15.80 6.22 8.50
C CYS A 259 15.26 7.68 8.41
N PRO A 260 15.41 8.39 7.27
CA PRO A 260 15.06 9.82 7.07
C PRO A 260 13.63 10.32 7.39
N GLU A 261 12.73 9.44 7.85
CA GLU A 261 11.35 9.71 8.27
C GLU A 261 10.98 9.01 9.61
N GLY A 262 11.93 8.36 10.31
CA GLY A 262 11.71 7.25 11.23
C GLY A 262 12.51 7.22 12.56
N ARG A 263 12.85 8.36 13.13
CA ARG A 263 13.45 8.63 14.47
C ARG A 263 14.24 7.48 15.09
N ASN A 264 15.54 7.45 14.84
CA ASN A 264 16.47 6.46 15.37
C ASN A 264 17.86 7.05 15.71
N PRO A 265 18.00 7.84 16.81
CA PRO A 265 19.25 8.55 17.12
C PRO A 265 20.46 7.65 17.38
N GLU A 266 20.22 6.37 17.68
CA GLU A 266 21.26 5.35 17.81
C GLU A 266 21.77 4.80 16.46
N GLN A 267 21.09 5.09 15.33
CA GLN A 267 21.43 4.71 13.96
C GLN A 267 21.82 3.21 13.83
N ASN A 268 21.06 2.34 14.50
CA ASN A 268 21.29 0.91 14.43
C ASN A 268 20.89 0.38 13.05
N ASP A 269 21.80 -0.40 12.48
CA ASP A 269 21.68 -1.23 11.28
C ASP A 269 22.33 -2.57 11.68
N ALA A 270 21.60 -3.69 11.50
CA ALA A 270 21.90 -4.96 12.15
C ALA A 270 22.44 -6.06 11.22
N ASP A 271 22.18 -5.96 9.92
CA ASP A 271 22.78 -6.82 8.88
C ASP A 271 23.82 -6.05 8.04
N GLY A 272 23.62 -4.74 7.82
CA GLY A 272 24.56 -3.83 7.16
C GLY A 272 24.06 -3.30 5.81
N ASP A 273 22.76 -3.37 5.52
CA ASP A 273 22.21 -2.96 4.22
C ASP A 273 22.05 -1.43 4.04
N GLY A 274 22.16 -0.65 5.13
CA GLY A 274 22.06 0.81 5.10
C GLY A 274 20.65 1.37 5.28
N ARG A 275 19.63 0.54 5.50
CA ARG A 275 18.35 0.88 6.13
C ARG A 275 18.50 0.72 7.65
N GLY A 276 17.94 1.62 8.45
CA GLY A 276 18.00 1.51 9.91
C GLY A 276 16.92 0.57 10.47
N ASN A 277 17.23 -0.16 11.54
CA ASN A 277 16.33 -1.07 12.28
C ASN A 277 14.96 -0.47 12.72
N ALA A 278 14.75 0.83 12.57
CA ALA A 278 13.51 1.53 12.93
C ALA A 278 12.54 1.73 11.75
N CYS A 279 13.02 1.61 10.51
CA CYS A 279 12.24 1.74 9.27
C CYS A 279 12.46 0.56 8.31
N ASP A 280 13.14 -0.48 8.80
CA ASP A 280 13.52 -1.70 8.09
C ASP A 280 12.47 -2.80 8.33
N ASN A 281 11.88 -3.32 7.25
CA ASN A 281 10.88 -4.39 7.31
C ASN A 281 11.47 -5.81 7.43
N CYS A 282 12.80 -5.97 7.40
CA CYS A 282 13.52 -7.22 7.58
C CYS A 282 14.82 -7.06 8.39
N ASP A 283 14.70 -6.64 9.66
CA ASP A 283 15.76 -6.18 10.58
C ASP A 283 16.97 -7.10 10.91
N ARG A 284 17.18 -8.17 10.13
CA ARG A 284 18.26 -9.18 10.18
C ARG A 284 18.60 -9.81 8.80
N VAL A 285 18.04 -9.33 7.69
CA VAL A 285 18.23 -9.90 6.33
C VAL A 285 18.34 -8.77 5.30
N GLU A 286 19.56 -8.53 4.79
CA GLU A 286 19.88 -7.50 3.79
C GLU A 286 18.86 -7.47 2.63
N ASN A 287 18.05 -6.40 2.49
CA ASN A 287 16.94 -6.37 1.52
C ASN A 287 16.69 -5.03 0.78
N HIS A 288 17.56 -4.02 0.95
CA HIS A 288 17.73 -2.70 0.28
C HIS A 288 16.52 -2.04 -0.43
N ALA A 289 15.89 -2.77 -1.37
CA ALA A 289 14.68 -2.37 -2.06
C ALA A 289 13.47 -2.26 -1.12
N GLN A 290 13.46 -3.04 -0.02
CA GLN A 290 12.40 -3.06 1.00
C GLN A 290 11.01 -3.23 0.35
N LEU A 291 10.91 -4.32 -0.40
CA LEU A 291 9.64 -4.82 -0.92
C LEU A 291 8.81 -5.40 0.23
N ASP A 292 7.50 -5.37 0.04
CA ASP A 292 6.43 -5.64 1.01
C ASP A 292 5.17 -5.88 0.15
N ALA A 293 5.02 -7.09 -0.40
CA ALA A 293 4.07 -7.31 -1.51
C ALA A 293 2.59 -7.35 -1.07
N ASP A 294 2.28 -7.87 0.12
CA ASP A 294 0.92 -7.82 0.72
C ASP A 294 0.63 -6.49 1.46
N GLY A 295 1.65 -5.87 2.07
CA GLY A 295 1.53 -4.65 2.87
C GLY A 295 1.38 -4.88 4.39
N ASP A 296 1.71 -6.05 4.94
CA ASP A 296 1.75 -6.36 6.38
C ASP A 296 2.74 -5.46 7.15
N GLY A 297 3.89 -5.15 6.54
CA GLY A 297 5.03 -4.48 7.18
C GLY A 297 6.20 -5.41 7.52
N ARG A 298 6.14 -6.68 7.12
CA ARG A 298 7.26 -7.63 7.01
C ARG A 298 7.64 -7.74 5.54
N GLY A 299 8.94 -7.74 5.22
CA GLY A 299 9.39 -7.64 3.83
C GLY A 299 9.65 -8.98 3.13
N ASP A 300 9.61 -8.94 1.79
CA ASP A 300 9.85 -10.07 0.85
C ASP A 300 11.13 -10.90 1.08
N ALA A 301 12.08 -10.38 1.87
CA ALA A 301 13.34 -11.07 2.16
C ALA A 301 13.28 -11.90 3.44
N CYS A 302 12.20 -11.77 4.21
CA CYS A 302 12.07 -12.37 5.53
C CYS A 302 10.64 -12.79 5.90
N ASP A 303 9.66 -12.70 5.00
CA ASP A 303 8.44 -13.49 5.10
C ASP A 303 8.66 -14.97 4.70
N ASP A 304 7.58 -15.76 4.76
CA ASP A 304 7.47 -17.14 4.31
C ASP A 304 6.21 -17.33 3.40
N ASP A 305 5.52 -16.23 3.06
CA ASP A 305 4.19 -16.11 2.40
C ASP A 305 4.05 -14.65 1.87
N ASP A 306 4.88 -14.28 0.88
CA ASP A 306 5.19 -12.89 0.46
C ASP A 306 3.96 -12.02 0.07
N ASP A 307 2.86 -12.62 -0.42
CA ASP A 307 1.64 -11.92 -0.83
C ASP A 307 0.36 -12.25 -0.04
N ALA A 308 0.48 -13.14 0.96
CA ALA A 308 -0.55 -13.51 1.91
C ALA A 308 -1.82 -14.16 1.32
N ASP A 309 -1.75 -14.85 0.18
CA ASP A 309 -2.83 -15.74 -0.28
C ASP A 309 -3.00 -17.00 0.61
N GLY A 310 -1.95 -17.36 1.36
CA GLY A 310 -1.92 -18.49 2.28
C GLY A 310 -1.14 -19.72 1.77
N ILE A 311 -0.44 -19.60 0.64
CA ILE A 311 0.45 -20.61 0.06
C ILE A 311 1.90 -20.13 0.19
N PRO A 312 2.75 -20.80 1.00
CA PRO A 312 4.13 -20.35 1.22
C PRO A 312 5.00 -20.30 -0.04
N ASP A 313 5.93 -19.34 -0.14
CA ASP A 313 6.78 -19.06 -1.33
C ASP A 313 7.55 -20.27 -1.89
N ALA A 314 7.74 -21.30 -1.07
CA ALA A 314 8.44 -22.53 -1.42
C ALA A 314 7.55 -23.63 -2.03
N GLU A 315 6.22 -23.43 -2.00
CA GLU A 315 5.19 -24.28 -2.60
C GLU A 315 4.31 -23.51 -3.61
N ASP A 316 4.36 -22.18 -3.64
CA ASP A 316 3.68 -21.29 -4.58
C ASP A 316 4.42 -21.09 -5.93
N ASN A 317 3.65 -21.00 -7.02
CA ASN A 317 4.12 -20.71 -8.37
C ASN A 317 4.08 -19.20 -8.77
N CYS A 318 3.51 -18.31 -7.94
CA CYS A 318 3.55 -16.86 -8.12
C CYS A 318 3.83 -16.03 -6.84
N PRO A 319 5.00 -16.17 -6.16
CA PRO A 319 5.27 -15.65 -4.80
C PRO A 319 5.32 -14.12 -4.55
N ARG A 320 4.55 -13.31 -5.29
CA ARG A 320 4.27 -11.87 -5.12
C ARG A 320 2.93 -11.44 -5.76
N VAL A 321 2.09 -12.38 -6.23
CA VAL A 321 0.87 -12.12 -7.01
C VAL A 321 -0.26 -13.12 -6.70
N ALA A 322 -0.69 -13.12 -5.44
CA ALA A 322 -1.79 -13.86 -4.82
C ALA A 322 -2.74 -14.61 -5.77
N ASN A 323 -2.70 -15.94 -5.72
CA ASN A 323 -3.35 -16.83 -6.66
C ASN A 323 -3.76 -18.17 -6.03
N GLU A 324 -4.73 -18.14 -5.10
CA GLU A 324 -5.23 -19.28 -4.30
C GLU A 324 -5.54 -20.57 -5.11
N GLU A 325 -5.75 -20.44 -6.41
CA GLU A 325 -6.10 -21.52 -7.36
C GLU A 325 -4.88 -22.21 -8.00
N GLN A 326 -3.68 -21.63 -7.90
CA GLN A 326 -2.38 -22.16 -8.40
C GLN A 326 -2.42 -22.67 -9.85
N VAL A 327 -3.08 -21.90 -10.73
CA VAL A 327 -3.14 -22.24 -12.16
C VAL A 327 -1.76 -22.07 -12.79
N ASP A 328 -1.34 -23.11 -13.52
CA ASP A 328 -0.09 -23.28 -14.27
C ASP A 328 -0.46 -24.11 -15.51
N THR A 329 -0.77 -23.44 -16.62
CA THR A 329 -1.38 -24.09 -17.80
C THR A 329 -0.34 -24.83 -18.65
N ASP A 330 0.88 -24.33 -18.80
CA ASP A 330 1.96 -24.99 -19.55
C ASP A 330 2.77 -26.01 -18.73
N GLY A 331 2.83 -25.83 -17.40
CA GLY A 331 3.58 -26.68 -16.48
C GLY A 331 5.06 -26.32 -16.32
N ASP A 332 5.46 -25.09 -16.65
CA ASP A 332 6.80 -24.52 -16.41
C ASP A 332 7.14 -24.43 -14.91
N GLY A 333 6.12 -24.18 -14.07
CA GLY A 333 6.25 -23.93 -12.63
C GLY A 333 6.12 -22.45 -12.24
N ARG A 334 5.70 -21.57 -13.14
CA ARG A 334 5.32 -20.17 -12.91
C ARG A 334 3.84 -20.00 -13.25
N GLY A 335 3.05 -19.45 -12.33
CA GLY A 335 1.60 -19.41 -12.51
C GLY A 335 1.09 -18.34 -13.47
N ASN A 336 -0.09 -18.60 -14.03
CA ASN A 336 -0.86 -17.74 -14.94
C ASN A 336 -1.20 -16.34 -14.41
N ARG A 337 -0.95 -16.07 -13.11
CA ARG A 337 -1.16 -14.75 -12.49
C ARG A 337 0.06 -13.86 -12.52
N CYS A 338 1.25 -14.44 -12.74
CA CYS A 338 2.52 -13.74 -12.70
C CYS A 338 3.36 -13.97 -13.97
N GLN A 339 2.79 -14.51 -15.05
CA GLN A 339 3.38 -14.57 -16.40
C GLN A 339 2.53 -13.87 -17.47
N ASP A 340 3.09 -13.80 -18.68
CA ASP A 340 2.61 -12.97 -19.80
C ASP A 340 2.33 -13.82 -21.06
N ASP A 341 2.38 -15.15 -20.91
CA ASP A 341 2.37 -16.24 -21.92
C ASP A 341 1.86 -17.46 -21.13
N ASP A 342 0.54 -17.62 -21.02
CA ASP A 342 -0.09 -18.56 -20.08
C ASP A 342 0.14 -20.04 -20.42
N ASP A 343 0.30 -20.40 -21.70
CA ASP A 343 0.36 -21.79 -22.18
C ASP A 343 1.68 -22.20 -22.88
N GLY A 344 2.67 -21.31 -22.91
CA GLY A 344 4.06 -21.61 -23.26
C GLY A 344 4.34 -21.76 -24.76
N ASP A 345 3.43 -21.29 -25.62
CA ASP A 345 3.54 -21.38 -27.07
C ASP A 345 4.59 -20.40 -27.66
N GLY A 346 4.80 -19.27 -27.00
CA GLY A 346 5.71 -18.19 -27.40
C GLY A 346 5.05 -16.94 -28.01
N VAL A 347 3.73 -16.89 -28.07
CA VAL A 347 2.89 -15.70 -28.22
C VAL A 347 2.53 -15.16 -26.83
N LEU A 348 2.30 -13.85 -26.71
CA LEU A 348 1.94 -13.23 -25.43
C LEU A 348 0.42 -13.14 -25.28
N ASP A 349 -0.07 -13.24 -24.05
CA ASP A 349 -1.48 -13.13 -23.64
C ASP A 349 -2.29 -11.97 -24.27
N GLU A 350 -1.65 -10.83 -24.59
CA GLU A 350 -2.30 -9.67 -25.21
C GLU A 350 -2.40 -9.76 -26.75
N GLU A 351 -1.68 -10.70 -27.37
CA GLU A 351 -1.60 -10.94 -28.82
C GLU A 351 -2.09 -12.34 -29.23
N ASP A 352 -2.45 -13.21 -28.27
CA ASP A 352 -2.84 -14.60 -28.44
C ASP A 352 -4.36 -14.80 -28.59
N ASN A 353 -4.78 -15.59 -29.59
CA ASN A 353 -6.19 -15.99 -29.80
C ASN A 353 -6.63 -17.28 -29.08
N CYS A 354 -5.73 -18.03 -28.43
CA CYS A 354 -6.04 -19.24 -27.67
C CYS A 354 -5.25 -19.39 -26.36
N ARG A 355 -5.20 -18.34 -25.52
CA ARG A 355 -4.46 -18.17 -24.23
C ARG A 355 -4.36 -19.36 -23.25
N GLN A 356 -5.03 -20.50 -23.47
CA GLN A 356 -4.96 -21.70 -22.62
C GLN A 356 -4.68 -23.02 -23.40
N ARG A 357 -4.36 -22.97 -24.70
CA ARG A 357 -4.12 -24.17 -25.55
C ARG A 357 -3.17 -23.91 -26.72
N ALA A 358 -1.89 -23.70 -26.39
CA ALA A 358 -0.71 -23.53 -27.25
C ALA A 358 -0.90 -23.81 -28.75
N ASN A 359 -0.95 -22.75 -29.56
CA ASN A 359 -1.21 -22.79 -31.00
C ASN A 359 -0.26 -21.89 -31.83
N PRO A 360 1.09 -22.11 -31.87
CA PRO A 360 2.09 -21.10 -32.28
C PRO A 360 2.05 -20.60 -33.73
N GLU A 361 1.10 -21.08 -34.54
CA GLU A 361 0.82 -20.57 -35.88
C GLU A 361 -0.33 -19.53 -35.89
N GLN A 362 -1.01 -19.31 -34.75
CA GLN A 362 -2.12 -18.37 -34.51
C GLN A 362 -3.16 -18.44 -35.64
N ALA A 363 -3.71 -19.65 -35.77
CA ALA A 363 -4.65 -20.00 -36.82
C ALA A 363 -6.05 -19.50 -36.47
N ASP A 364 -6.71 -18.95 -37.49
CA ASP A 364 -8.03 -18.34 -37.48
C ASP A 364 -8.64 -18.51 -38.88
N ALA A 365 -9.43 -19.57 -39.03
CA ALA A 365 -10.05 -20.00 -40.28
C ALA A 365 -11.24 -19.13 -40.68
N ASP A 366 -12.07 -18.74 -39.70
CA ASP A 366 -13.36 -18.06 -39.84
C ASP A 366 -13.22 -16.51 -39.84
N ARG A 367 -12.51 -15.95 -38.85
CA ARG A 367 -12.30 -14.52 -38.48
C ARG A 367 -13.35 -13.88 -37.57
N ASP A 368 -13.74 -14.56 -36.50
CA ASP A 368 -14.46 -13.97 -35.38
C ASP A 368 -13.51 -13.34 -34.35
N GLY A 369 -12.42 -14.02 -33.99
CA GLY A 369 -11.38 -13.59 -33.05
C GLY A 369 -10.87 -14.66 -32.06
N GLU A 370 -11.55 -15.82 -31.96
CA GLU A 370 -11.02 -17.03 -31.33
C GLU A 370 -9.93 -17.67 -32.25
N GLY A 371 -9.51 -18.91 -32.01
CA GLY A 371 -8.56 -19.59 -32.90
C GLY A 371 -8.83 -21.07 -33.08
N ASP A 372 -8.40 -21.64 -34.22
CA ASP A 372 -8.63 -23.04 -34.64
C ASP A 372 -8.23 -24.12 -33.60
N ALA A 373 -7.57 -23.74 -32.51
CA ALA A 373 -7.19 -24.61 -31.40
C ALA A 373 -8.14 -24.52 -30.19
N CYS A 374 -8.89 -23.45 -30.00
CA CYS A 374 -9.77 -23.25 -28.84
C CYS A 374 -11.24 -23.00 -29.23
N ASP A 375 -11.52 -22.87 -30.52
CA ASP A 375 -12.85 -22.72 -31.13
C ASP A 375 -13.81 -23.85 -30.71
N ASP A 376 -15.00 -23.45 -30.23
CA ASP A 376 -16.14 -24.23 -29.74
C ASP A 376 -17.37 -23.41 -30.15
N GLY A 377 -17.75 -23.52 -31.42
CA GLY A 377 -18.62 -22.56 -32.11
C GLY A 377 -20.06 -22.44 -31.59
N ASP A 378 -20.47 -23.26 -30.61
CA ASP A 378 -21.80 -23.26 -30.02
C ASP A 378 -21.91 -23.44 -28.49
N ASP A 379 -20.79 -23.35 -27.76
CA ASP A 379 -20.67 -23.41 -26.29
C ASP A 379 -21.03 -24.80 -25.65
N ASP A 380 -20.70 -25.93 -26.30
CA ASP A 380 -21.06 -27.27 -25.81
C ASP A 380 -19.97 -28.00 -24.99
N GLY A 381 -18.69 -27.70 -25.25
CA GLY A 381 -17.53 -28.34 -24.63
C GLY A 381 -16.75 -29.30 -25.53
N VAL A 382 -17.11 -29.45 -26.81
CA VAL A 382 -16.34 -30.12 -27.86
C VAL A 382 -15.81 -29.06 -28.84
N LEU A 383 -14.51 -29.13 -29.17
CA LEU A 383 -13.88 -28.16 -30.06
C LEU A 383 -14.26 -28.43 -31.53
N ASP A 384 -14.32 -27.39 -32.36
CA ASP A 384 -14.59 -27.43 -33.80
C ASP A 384 -13.69 -28.41 -34.59
N ASP A 385 -12.49 -28.74 -34.08
CA ASP A 385 -11.56 -29.72 -34.68
C ASP A 385 -11.89 -31.19 -34.38
N LEU A 386 -12.84 -31.42 -33.47
CA LEU A 386 -13.28 -32.73 -32.96
C LEU A 386 -14.81 -32.94 -33.01
N ASP A 387 -15.58 -31.86 -33.12
CA ASP A 387 -17.04 -31.89 -33.12
C ASP A 387 -17.63 -32.38 -34.46
N LEU A 388 -18.64 -33.25 -34.37
CA LEU A 388 -19.42 -33.77 -35.49
C LEU A 388 -20.50 -32.79 -35.98
N CYS A 389 -20.82 -31.75 -35.19
CA CYS A 389 -21.86 -30.76 -35.48
C CYS A 389 -21.53 -29.27 -35.13
N PRO A 390 -20.41 -28.68 -35.60
CA PRO A 390 -19.95 -27.33 -35.17
C PRO A 390 -20.94 -26.20 -35.47
N GLY A 391 -21.80 -25.87 -34.50
CA GLY A 391 -22.95 -24.97 -34.66
C GLY A 391 -24.34 -25.56 -34.28
N ALA A 392 -24.42 -26.71 -33.61
CA ALA A 392 -25.66 -27.36 -33.15
C ALA A 392 -25.64 -28.01 -31.73
N ALA A 393 -24.58 -27.85 -30.93
CA ALA A 393 -24.47 -28.15 -29.49
C ALA A 393 -25.05 -29.50 -29.03
N ASP A 394 -24.27 -30.57 -29.20
CA ASP A 394 -24.57 -31.91 -28.69
C ASP A 394 -23.36 -32.56 -27.94
N PRO A 395 -23.25 -32.34 -26.61
CA PRO A 395 -22.13 -32.87 -25.81
C PRO A 395 -22.14 -34.40 -25.63
N ALA A 396 -22.99 -35.10 -26.38
CA ALA A 396 -23.06 -36.55 -26.49
C ALA A 396 -22.23 -37.05 -27.69
N GLN A 397 -22.20 -36.28 -28.79
CA GLN A 397 -21.61 -36.63 -30.08
C GLN A 397 -22.21 -37.94 -30.59
N ASP A 398 -23.55 -38.00 -30.59
CA ASP A 398 -24.30 -39.15 -31.09
C ASP A 398 -24.25 -39.15 -32.64
N ASP A 399 -23.81 -40.28 -33.22
CA ASP A 399 -23.62 -40.53 -34.66
C ASP A 399 -24.15 -41.94 -34.93
N LEU A 400 -25.43 -42.02 -35.30
CA LEU A 400 -26.18 -43.28 -35.29
C LEU A 400 -25.93 -44.16 -36.54
N ASP A 401 -25.76 -43.57 -37.73
CA ASP A 401 -25.47 -44.31 -38.97
C ASP A 401 -23.96 -44.54 -39.19
N GLY A 402 -23.09 -43.67 -38.66
CA GLY A 402 -21.63 -43.75 -38.77
C GLY A 402 -21.03 -43.06 -40.01
N ASP A 403 -21.75 -42.12 -40.65
CA ASP A 403 -21.26 -41.23 -41.72
C ASP A 403 -20.12 -40.32 -41.22
N GLY A 404 -20.17 -39.91 -39.95
CA GLY A 404 -19.23 -38.96 -39.34
C GLY A 404 -19.79 -37.53 -39.22
N ARG A 405 -21.10 -37.41 -39.03
CA ARG A 405 -21.84 -36.17 -38.75
C ARG A 405 -22.92 -36.48 -37.72
N GLY A 406 -23.07 -35.63 -36.71
CA GLY A 406 -23.89 -35.95 -35.55
C GLY A 406 -25.40 -35.85 -35.79
N ASP A 407 -26.16 -36.64 -35.05
CA ASP A 407 -27.64 -36.69 -35.04
C ASP A 407 -28.26 -35.30 -34.81
N ALA A 408 -27.56 -34.39 -34.13
CA ALA A 408 -28.04 -33.03 -33.83
C ALA A 408 -28.06 -32.09 -35.05
N CYS A 409 -27.25 -32.38 -36.08
CA CYS A 409 -27.14 -31.55 -37.28
C CYS A 409 -27.36 -32.31 -38.59
N ASP A 410 -27.47 -33.64 -38.60
CA ASP A 410 -27.80 -34.42 -39.79
C ASP A 410 -29.32 -34.42 -40.12
N PRO A 411 -29.73 -34.36 -41.41
CA PRO A 411 -31.12 -34.48 -41.83
C PRO A 411 -31.62 -35.92 -42.06
N ASP A 412 -30.83 -36.98 -41.86
CA ASP A 412 -31.14 -38.38 -42.21
C ASP A 412 -30.42 -39.32 -41.21
N GLY A 413 -30.67 -39.12 -39.90
CA GLY A 413 -29.77 -39.54 -38.81
C GLY A 413 -29.52 -41.05 -38.65
N ASP A 414 -30.40 -41.94 -39.13
CA ASP A 414 -30.15 -43.39 -39.15
C ASP A 414 -29.77 -43.94 -40.54
N GLY A 415 -29.59 -43.06 -41.54
CA GLY A 415 -29.06 -43.36 -42.86
C GLY A 415 -30.00 -44.16 -43.77
N ASP A 416 -31.31 -44.19 -43.48
CA ASP A 416 -32.31 -44.93 -44.26
C ASP A 416 -32.59 -44.30 -45.64
N GLY A 417 -32.49 -42.97 -45.75
CA GLY A 417 -32.85 -42.19 -46.94
C GLY A 417 -34.15 -41.39 -46.83
N ALA A 418 -34.75 -41.29 -45.64
CA ALA A 418 -35.95 -40.51 -45.34
C ALA A 418 -35.60 -39.33 -44.42
N ASP A 419 -35.74 -38.09 -44.92
CA ASP A 419 -35.43 -36.89 -44.14
C ASP A 419 -36.10 -36.95 -42.74
N ASP A 420 -35.30 -36.76 -41.69
CA ASP A 420 -35.56 -36.70 -40.24
C ASP A 420 -36.86 -35.96 -39.85
N ALA A 421 -37.23 -34.93 -40.63
CA ALA A 421 -38.43 -34.12 -40.46
C ALA A 421 -39.73 -34.73 -41.04
N THR A 422 -39.63 -35.89 -41.68
CA THR A 422 -40.71 -36.66 -42.33
C THR A 422 -40.69 -38.15 -42.01
N ASP A 423 -39.57 -38.66 -41.52
CA ASP A 423 -39.39 -40.02 -41.04
C ASP A 423 -40.31 -40.35 -39.84
N ASN A 424 -40.92 -41.53 -39.87
CA ASN A 424 -41.78 -42.07 -38.82
C ASN A 424 -41.06 -42.91 -37.75
N CYS A 425 -39.74 -43.16 -37.89
CA CYS A 425 -38.93 -43.91 -36.93
C CYS A 425 -37.61 -43.26 -36.46
N ARG A 426 -36.95 -42.39 -37.23
CA ARG A 426 -35.85 -41.46 -36.87
C ARG A 426 -34.52 -42.06 -36.39
N ALA A 427 -34.58 -43.14 -35.63
CA ALA A 427 -33.45 -43.78 -34.97
C ALA A 427 -33.45 -45.31 -35.15
N VAL A 428 -34.20 -45.81 -36.14
CA VAL A 428 -34.37 -47.23 -36.47
C VAL A 428 -34.68 -47.38 -37.97
N ALA A 429 -33.62 -47.31 -38.79
CA ALA A 429 -33.68 -47.26 -40.26
C ALA A 429 -34.71 -48.20 -40.90
N ASN A 430 -35.72 -47.64 -41.57
CA ASN A 430 -36.88 -48.34 -42.13
C ASN A 430 -37.31 -47.82 -43.52
N PRO A 431 -36.49 -47.92 -44.60
CA PRO A 431 -36.62 -47.09 -45.83
C PRO A 431 -37.91 -47.19 -46.65
N GLU A 432 -38.82 -48.10 -46.31
CA GLU A 432 -40.14 -48.23 -46.92
C GLU A 432 -41.22 -47.45 -46.13
N GLN A 433 -40.87 -46.83 -44.99
CA GLN A 433 -41.66 -45.88 -44.19
C GLN A 433 -43.11 -46.36 -43.97
N SER A 434 -43.23 -47.60 -43.49
CA SER A 434 -44.52 -48.26 -43.22
C SER A 434 -45.07 -47.83 -41.86
N ASP A 435 -46.39 -47.62 -41.83
CA ASP A 435 -47.23 -47.09 -40.75
C ASP A 435 -48.60 -47.77 -40.93
N THR A 436 -48.78 -48.91 -40.27
CA THR A 436 -49.86 -49.86 -40.57
C THR A 436 -51.20 -49.46 -39.95
N ASP A 437 -51.23 -48.85 -38.76
CA ASP A 437 -52.48 -48.34 -38.13
C ASP A 437 -52.83 -46.89 -38.54
N GLY A 438 -51.83 -46.05 -38.85
CA GLY A 438 -51.99 -44.64 -39.22
C GLY A 438 -51.84 -43.63 -38.06
N ASP A 439 -51.23 -44.01 -36.93
CA ASP A 439 -50.86 -43.16 -35.81
C ASP A 439 -49.82 -42.09 -36.20
N GLY A 440 -48.87 -42.46 -37.09
CA GLY A 440 -47.76 -41.62 -37.54
C GLY A 440 -46.39 -42.01 -37.01
N ARG A 441 -46.28 -43.12 -36.28
CA ARG A 441 -45.03 -43.84 -35.97
C ARG A 441 -44.89 -45.06 -36.89
N GLY A 442 -43.67 -45.52 -37.12
CA GLY A 442 -43.41 -46.61 -38.08
C GLY A 442 -43.36 -48.01 -37.50
N ASP A 443 -43.79 -49.00 -38.28
CA ASP A 443 -43.83 -50.43 -37.94
C ASP A 443 -42.48 -50.99 -37.42
N ALA A 444 -41.35 -50.36 -37.80
CA ALA A 444 -40.00 -50.78 -37.40
C ALA A 444 -39.60 -50.34 -35.99
N CYS A 445 -40.26 -49.32 -35.44
CA CYS A 445 -39.95 -48.71 -34.15
C CYS A 445 -41.16 -48.61 -33.22
N ASP A 446 -42.34 -49.08 -33.63
CA ASP A 446 -43.49 -49.25 -32.74
C ASP A 446 -43.35 -50.48 -31.81
N VAL A 447 -44.43 -50.78 -31.09
CA VAL A 447 -44.59 -51.88 -30.13
C VAL A 447 -46.01 -52.48 -30.20
N ASP A 448 -46.89 -51.98 -31.07
CA ASP A 448 -48.34 -52.22 -31.22
C ASP A 448 -48.72 -51.80 -32.66
N ALA A 449 -48.05 -52.39 -33.66
CA ALA A 449 -47.90 -51.81 -35.01
C ALA A 449 -49.18 -51.72 -35.86
N ASP A 450 -50.27 -52.39 -35.46
CA ASP A 450 -51.60 -52.26 -36.08
C ASP A 450 -52.69 -51.65 -35.17
N GLY A 451 -52.30 -51.19 -33.98
CA GLY A 451 -53.12 -50.41 -33.06
C GLY A 451 -54.26 -51.19 -32.38
N ASP A 452 -54.15 -52.52 -32.28
CA ASP A 452 -55.18 -53.38 -31.70
C ASP A 452 -55.15 -53.43 -30.15
N ALA A 453 -54.04 -52.99 -29.54
CA ALA A 453 -53.69 -53.01 -28.11
C ALA A 453 -53.12 -54.34 -27.56
N VAL A 454 -52.59 -55.20 -28.42
CA VAL A 454 -51.60 -56.24 -28.12
C VAL A 454 -50.20 -55.70 -28.48
N LEU A 455 -49.13 -56.32 -27.97
CA LEU A 455 -47.76 -55.88 -28.28
C LEU A 455 -47.09 -56.84 -29.27
N ASP A 456 -46.29 -56.30 -30.20
CA ASP A 456 -45.63 -57.07 -31.26
C ASP A 456 -44.78 -58.26 -30.75
N ASP A 457 -44.32 -58.21 -29.49
CA ASP A 457 -43.52 -59.28 -28.86
C ASP A 457 -44.34 -60.48 -28.37
N VAL A 458 -45.68 -60.39 -28.41
CA VAL A 458 -46.65 -61.42 -28.01
C VAL A 458 -47.84 -61.59 -28.97
N ASP A 459 -47.95 -60.76 -30.00
CA ASP A 459 -49.00 -60.82 -31.02
C ASP A 459 -48.76 -61.94 -32.04
N VAL A 460 -49.82 -62.63 -32.45
CA VAL A 460 -49.82 -63.67 -33.49
C VAL A 460 -50.02 -63.10 -34.92
N CYS A 461 -50.44 -61.83 -35.05
CA CYS A 461 -50.56 -61.10 -36.32
C CYS A 461 -50.13 -59.61 -36.21
N PRO A 462 -48.83 -59.27 -35.96
CA PRO A 462 -48.32 -57.91 -35.68
C PRO A 462 -48.38 -56.90 -36.87
N GLY A 463 -49.54 -56.76 -37.49
CA GLY A 463 -49.77 -56.06 -38.75
C GLY A 463 -51.13 -56.37 -39.40
N THR A 464 -52.06 -56.99 -38.67
CA THR A 464 -53.46 -57.25 -39.08
C THR A 464 -54.35 -57.41 -37.82
N ALA A 465 -54.72 -56.27 -37.23
CA ALA A 465 -55.42 -56.12 -35.95
C ALA A 465 -56.50 -57.17 -35.64
N ASP A 466 -56.27 -57.99 -34.60
CA ASP A 466 -57.23 -58.89 -33.96
C ASP A 466 -57.09 -58.90 -32.43
N PRO A 467 -57.81 -58.00 -31.72
CA PRO A 467 -57.82 -57.96 -30.26
C PRO A 467 -58.40 -59.20 -29.58
N GLU A 468 -58.93 -60.18 -30.34
CA GLU A 468 -59.35 -61.49 -29.82
C GLU A 468 -58.23 -62.54 -29.91
N GLN A 469 -57.13 -62.26 -30.63
CA GLN A 469 -55.89 -63.05 -30.75
C GLN A 469 -56.16 -64.51 -31.12
N SER A 470 -56.78 -64.68 -32.28
CA SER A 470 -57.27 -65.96 -32.78
C SER A 470 -56.15 -66.80 -33.39
N ASP A 471 -55.84 -67.94 -32.77
CA ASP A 471 -54.93 -68.99 -33.26
C ASP A 471 -55.68 -70.33 -33.20
N GLY A 472 -56.17 -70.77 -34.36
CA GLY A 472 -57.10 -71.90 -34.51
C GLY A 472 -56.47 -73.28 -34.33
N ASP A 473 -55.18 -73.45 -34.64
CA ASP A 473 -54.49 -74.74 -34.70
C ASP A 473 -53.25 -74.87 -33.79
N GLY A 474 -52.66 -73.75 -33.34
CA GLY A 474 -51.53 -73.69 -32.42
C GLY A 474 -50.14 -73.61 -33.08
N ASP A 475 -50.05 -73.19 -34.35
CA ASP A 475 -48.79 -72.96 -35.09
C ASP A 475 -48.02 -71.71 -34.58
N GLY A 476 -48.74 -70.63 -34.25
CA GLY A 476 -48.19 -69.36 -33.75
C GLY A 476 -48.40 -68.16 -34.68
N ILE A 477 -48.95 -68.36 -35.88
CA ILE A 477 -49.53 -67.32 -36.74
C ILE A 477 -51.05 -67.27 -36.49
N GLY A 478 -51.66 -66.08 -36.46
CA GLY A 478 -53.10 -65.96 -36.19
C GLY A 478 -54.01 -66.12 -37.40
N ASP A 479 -55.26 -66.57 -37.18
CA ASP A 479 -56.34 -66.70 -38.16
C ASP A 479 -56.52 -65.49 -39.13
N PRO A 480 -56.29 -64.23 -38.72
CA PRO A 480 -56.45 -63.06 -39.60
C PRO A 480 -55.33 -62.88 -40.65
N CYS A 481 -54.12 -63.35 -40.35
CA CYS A 481 -52.92 -63.15 -41.18
C CYS A 481 -52.37 -64.45 -41.78
N ASP A 482 -52.80 -65.61 -41.29
CA ASP A 482 -52.49 -66.92 -41.87
C ASP A 482 -53.21 -67.19 -43.21
N ALA A 483 -52.62 -68.08 -44.01
CA ALA A 483 -53.13 -68.52 -45.30
C ALA A 483 -53.97 -69.82 -45.25
N ASP A 484 -53.89 -70.64 -44.18
CA ASP A 484 -54.66 -71.89 -44.03
C ASP A 484 -55.01 -72.19 -42.54
N PRO A 485 -55.86 -71.35 -41.88
CA PRO A 485 -56.08 -71.34 -40.42
C PRO A 485 -56.92 -72.51 -39.86
N ASP A 486 -56.83 -73.67 -40.50
CA ASP A 486 -57.32 -74.98 -40.07
C ASP A 486 -56.13 -76.01 -40.00
N SER A 487 -54.86 -75.62 -40.28
CA SER A 487 -53.73 -76.53 -40.54
C SER A 487 -52.31 -75.99 -40.18
N PRO A 488 -51.65 -76.49 -39.11
CA PRO A 488 -50.40 -75.96 -38.54
C PRO A 488 -49.13 -76.41 -39.29
N ASP A 489 -49.17 -76.39 -40.62
CA ASP A 489 -48.12 -76.85 -41.54
C ASP A 489 -48.19 -75.94 -42.79
N ALA A 490 -47.91 -74.64 -42.63
CA ALA A 490 -48.13 -73.55 -43.60
C ALA A 490 -47.41 -73.65 -44.99
N LEU A 491 -46.91 -74.83 -45.39
CA LEU A 491 -46.19 -75.08 -46.65
C LEU A 491 -46.51 -76.42 -47.37
N ALA A 492 -47.75 -76.93 -47.34
CA ALA A 492 -48.31 -77.88 -48.34
C ALA A 492 -49.86 -77.97 -48.20
N ASP A 493 -50.72 -78.02 -49.23
CA ASP A 493 -50.57 -78.62 -50.57
C ASP A 493 -51.59 -78.05 -51.60
N ASP A 494 -51.14 -77.57 -52.77
CA ASP A 494 -51.98 -77.37 -53.98
C ASP A 494 -51.38 -78.07 -55.21
N LEU A 495 -50.92 -79.32 -55.06
CA LEU A 495 -50.54 -80.22 -56.17
C LEU A 495 -50.80 -81.73 -55.87
N ALA A 496 -52.07 -82.13 -55.71
CA ALA A 496 -52.81 -82.79 -56.81
C ALA A 496 -54.07 -83.59 -56.39
N SER A 497 -55.06 -83.57 -57.28
CA SER A 497 -56.21 -84.47 -57.29
C SER A 497 -55.95 -85.79 -58.04
N ASP A 498 -56.50 -86.88 -57.49
CA ASP A 498 -56.93 -88.13 -58.16
C ASP A 498 -55.91 -89.21 -58.62
N ASP A 499 -56.38 -90.46 -58.48
CA ASP A 499 -56.06 -91.73 -59.19
C ASP A 499 -54.71 -92.49 -59.03
N ASP A 500 -54.80 -93.59 -58.26
CA ASP A 500 -54.43 -94.99 -58.60
C ASP A 500 -52.98 -95.45 -58.96
N ASP A 501 -52.49 -96.35 -58.07
CA ASP A 501 -51.82 -97.66 -58.33
C ASP A 501 -50.28 -97.79 -58.46
N ASP A 502 -49.82 -99.02 -58.16
CA ASP A 502 -48.49 -99.67 -58.33
C ASP A 502 -47.21 -99.05 -57.70
N GLY A 503 -46.52 -99.86 -56.88
CA GLY A 503 -45.09 -99.70 -56.50
C GLY A 503 -44.14 -100.52 -57.41
N PRO A 504 -42.88 -100.85 -57.02
CA PRO A 504 -42.17 -100.64 -55.74
C PRO A 504 -40.80 -99.91 -55.88
N GLY A 505 -39.99 -99.84 -54.80
CA GLY A 505 -38.61 -99.29 -54.76
C GLY A 505 -37.52 -100.21 -55.38
N PRO A 506 -36.21 -100.15 -54.97
CA PRO A 506 -35.66 -99.60 -53.71
C PRO A 506 -34.23 -98.94 -53.79
N ASP A 507 -33.63 -98.72 -52.60
CA ASP A 507 -32.19 -98.70 -52.23
C ASP A 507 -31.20 -97.56 -52.60
N GLY A 508 -30.40 -97.15 -51.58
CA GLY A 508 -29.13 -96.39 -51.64
C GLY A 508 -29.20 -94.91 -51.19
N GLY A 509 -28.35 -94.36 -50.31
CA GLY A 509 -27.27 -94.92 -49.45
C GLY A 509 -25.95 -94.10 -49.49
N ASP A 510 -25.32 -93.85 -48.32
CA ASP A 510 -23.95 -93.31 -48.03
C ASP A 510 -23.50 -92.00 -48.75
N ASP A 511 -22.65 -91.09 -48.26
CA ASP A 511 -21.74 -90.91 -47.08
C ASP A 511 -21.87 -89.41 -46.64
N GLY A 512 -21.21 -88.79 -45.64
CA GLY A 512 -20.20 -89.26 -44.68
C GLY A 512 -19.26 -88.12 -44.17
N ASN A 513 -19.60 -87.44 -43.07
CA ASN A 513 -18.87 -86.30 -42.42
C ASN A 513 -18.76 -84.99 -43.25
N GLY A 514 -18.61 -83.80 -42.66
CA GLY A 514 -18.55 -83.42 -41.25
C GLY A 514 -17.22 -82.75 -40.83
N MET A 515 -17.29 -81.49 -40.41
CA MET A 515 -16.29 -80.74 -39.64
C MET A 515 -17.01 -79.57 -38.94
N ALA A 516 -16.68 -79.32 -37.68
CA ALA A 516 -17.08 -78.12 -36.94
C ALA A 516 -15.83 -77.57 -36.22
N TYR A 517 -15.81 -76.29 -35.88
CA TYR A 517 -15.34 -75.78 -34.58
C TYR A 517 -15.64 -74.27 -34.44
N ASP A 518 -15.37 -73.75 -33.24
CA ASP A 518 -15.59 -72.38 -32.75
C ASP A 518 -17.07 -71.99 -32.53
N GLY A 519 -17.45 -71.28 -31.47
CA GLY A 519 -16.65 -70.86 -30.30
C GLY A 519 -17.17 -69.58 -29.64
N PRO A 520 -18.24 -69.63 -28.80
CA PRO A 520 -18.96 -68.45 -28.35
C PRO A 520 -18.56 -67.95 -26.94
N GLY A 521 -19.05 -66.78 -26.54
CA GLY A 521 -19.35 -66.50 -25.13
C GLY A 521 -18.78 -65.20 -24.56
N GLU A 522 -19.55 -64.13 -24.75
CA GLU A 522 -19.34 -62.76 -24.28
C GLU A 522 -19.36 -62.59 -22.74
N SER A 523 -19.15 -61.35 -22.31
CA SER A 523 -19.31 -60.87 -20.93
C SER A 523 -20.76 -60.54 -20.56
N GLY A 524 -21.17 -60.84 -19.32
CA GLY A 524 -22.46 -60.38 -18.77
C GLY A 524 -22.56 -60.52 -17.25
N CYS A 525 -22.90 -59.45 -16.53
CA CYS A 525 -23.01 -59.42 -15.07
C CYS A 525 -24.46 -59.34 -14.58
N ARG A 526 -24.79 -59.95 -13.42
CA ARG A 526 -25.68 -59.32 -12.40
C ARG A 526 -25.78 -60.05 -11.05
N ALA A 527 -26.00 -59.23 -10.02
CA ALA A 527 -26.64 -59.49 -8.70
C ALA A 527 -25.96 -60.40 -7.64
N ALA A 528 -25.99 -59.90 -6.39
CA ALA A 528 -25.70 -60.60 -5.12
C ALA A 528 -27.04 -60.97 -4.39
N PRO A 529 -27.10 -61.59 -3.18
CA PRO A 529 -26.48 -61.13 -1.91
C PRO A 529 -25.96 -62.26 -0.95
N GLY A 530 -25.27 -61.91 0.18
CA GLY A 530 -24.58 -62.94 1.01
C GLY A 530 -24.43 -62.83 2.55
N ARG A 531 -24.32 -61.63 3.18
CA ARG A 531 -24.27 -61.37 4.65
C ARG A 531 -23.12 -61.96 5.54
N ILE A 532 -23.06 -61.40 6.76
CA ILE A 532 -22.48 -61.88 8.05
C ILE A 532 -21.00 -61.50 8.34
N GLY A 533 -20.74 -60.80 9.46
CA GLY A 533 -19.37 -60.64 9.99
C GLY A 533 -19.04 -59.55 11.02
N ALA A 534 -19.97 -59.01 11.83
CA ALA A 534 -19.69 -57.85 12.70
C ALA A 534 -19.35 -58.19 14.18
N THR A 535 -18.24 -57.64 14.70
CA THR A 535 -17.89 -57.47 16.14
C THR A 535 -16.89 -56.29 16.26
N TRP A 536 -17.10 -55.25 17.10
CA TRP A 536 -17.01 -55.22 18.59
C TRP A 536 -15.61 -55.60 19.10
N LEU A 537 -14.88 -54.88 19.98
CA LEU A 537 -15.10 -53.77 20.96
C LEU A 537 -13.70 -53.17 21.31
N VAL A 538 -13.42 -52.00 21.93
CA VAL A 538 -14.16 -50.89 22.60
C VAL A 538 -13.22 -49.63 22.67
N GLY A 539 -13.70 -48.45 23.12
CA GLY A 539 -12.85 -47.28 23.48
C GLY A 539 -13.06 -46.80 24.94
N LEU A 540 -12.14 -46.02 25.53
CA LEU A 540 -12.33 -45.36 26.84
C LEU A 540 -11.36 -44.19 27.15
N ALA A 541 -11.90 -43.27 27.96
CA ALA A 541 -11.49 -41.91 28.33
C ALA A 541 -10.16 -41.67 29.08
N VAL A 542 -9.61 -40.46 28.85
CA VAL A 542 -9.16 -39.43 29.83
C VAL A 542 -8.26 -39.83 31.02
N LEU A 543 -7.03 -39.27 31.00
CA LEU A 543 -6.24 -38.79 32.15
C LEU A 543 -5.07 -37.93 31.59
N GLY A 544 -4.66 -36.77 32.10
CA GLY A 544 -5.16 -35.99 33.24
C GLY A 544 -4.03 -35.63 34.23
N TRP A 545 -3.32 -34.51 34.01
CA TRP A 545 -2.26 -34.00 34.91
C TRP A 545 -2.42 -32.49 35.20
N TRP A 546 -1.78 -32.04 36.28
CA TRP A 546 -1.99 -30.75 36.95
C TRP A 546 -0.67 -30.23 37.53
N LEU A 547 -0.39 -28.92 37.44
CA LEU A 547 0.41 -28.09 38.38
C LEU A 547 0.54 -26.66 37.81
N ARG A 548 -0.32 -25.72 38.22
CA ARG A 548 -0.05 -24.68 39.24
C ARG A 548 1.00 -23.61 38.88
N GLY A 549 0.53 -22.41 38.57
CA GLY A 549 1.28 -21.15 38.67
C GLY A 549 0.31 -19.97 38.65
N ALA A 550 -0.04 -19.42 39.82
CA ALA A 550 -1.00 -18.33 39.93
C ALA A 550 -0.43 -17.20 40.79
N LEU A 551 -0.74 -15.94 40.45
CA LEU A 551 -1.23 -14.89 41.37
C LEU A 551 -1.41 -13.51 40.68
N HIS A 552 -2.35 -12.72 41.23
CA HIS A 552 -2.57 -11.27 41.05
C HIS A 552 -3.08 -10.70 39.70
N GLY A 553 -4.41 -10.53 39.64
CA GLY A 553 -5.00 -9.19 39.43
C GLY A 553 -5.26 -8.49 40.78
N PRO A 554 -6.00 -7.36 40.88
CA PRO A 554 -6.92 -6.79 39.89
C PRO A 554 -6.71 -5.27 39.58
N GLY A 555 -7.43 -4.74 38.59
CA GLY A 555 -7.33 -3.32 38.19
C GLY A 555 -8.53 -2.78 37.39
N PHE A 556 -9.76 -2.99 37.86
CA PHE A 556 -10.99 -2.60 37.13
C PHE A 556 -11.33 -1.10 37.33
N ARG A 557 -11.54 -0.33 36.26
CA ARG A 557 -12.37 0.89 36.31
C ARG A 557 -12.92 1.30 34.94
N GLN A 558 -14.20 1.64 34.93
CA GLN A 558 -14.87 2.38 33.85
C GLN A 558 -14.88 3.87 34.20
N THR A 559 -14.64 4.72 33.21
CA THR A 559 -15.40 5.95 32.89
C THR A 559 -15.15 6.27 31.43
#